data_AF-A0A2T4N3G2-F1
#
_entry.id   AF-A0A2T4N3G2-F1
#
_cell.length_a   1.000
_cell.length_b   1.000
_cell.length_c   1.000
_cell.angle_alpha   90.00
_cell.angle_beta   90.00
_cell.angle_gamma   90.00
#
_symmetry.space_group_name_H-M   'P 1'
#
loop_
_entity.id
_entity.type
_entity.pdbx_description
1 polymer ?
#
loop_
_entity_poly.entity_id
_entity_poly.type
_entity_poly.pdbx_seq_one_letter_code
_entity_poly.pdbx_strand_id
1 'polypeptide(L)'
;MQPINLPSMGHLNHEARRRLRKLREALGLSRPKFAEILGIPPTTLKNYELGYREIGGGLLLVIANHNELNEHTSWLMTGTNPSPLLVTAADIRQCRQ
;
A
#
# COMPACT_ATOMS: atom_id res chain seq x y z
N MET A 1 -14.36 24.83 14.56
CA MET A 1 -13.70 23.81 13.73
C MET A 1 -12.92 22.92 14.68
N GLN A 2 -13.21 21.62 14.74
CA GLN A 2 -12.40 20.71 15.56
C GLN A 2 -10.98 20.65 14.94
N PRO A 3 -9.91 20.69 15.75
CA PRO A 3 -8.57 20.54 15.22
C PRO A 3 -8.46 19.19 14.52
N ILE A 4 -7.99 19.21 13.28
CA ILE A 4 -7.79 18.03 12.47
C ILE A 4 -6.66 17.23 13.14
N ASN A 5 -7.01 16.25 13.98
CA ASN A 5 -6.04 15.37 14.62
C ASN A 5 -5.59 14.32 13.59
N LEU A 6 -4.73 14.73 12.66
CA LEU A 6 -4.15 13.84 11.68
C LEU A 6 -3.16 12.91 12.40
N PRO A 7 -3.26 11.58 12.20
CA PRO A 7 -2.28 10.65 12.76
C PRO A 7 -0.85 11.02 12.32
N SER A 8 0.11 10.81 13.22
CA SER A 8 1.52 11.05 12.90
C SER A 8 2.01 10.13 11.77
N MET A 9 3.02 10.58 11.03
CA MET A 9 3.65 9.78 9.99
C MET A 9 4.12 8.41 10.50
N GLY A 10 4.68 8.36 11.72
CA GLY A 10 5.08 7.11 12.35
C GLY A 10 3.91 6.13 12.56
N HIS A 11 2.74 6.64 12.95
CA HIS A 11 1.53 5.82 13.08
C HIS A 11 1.05 5.30 11.72
N LEU A 12 1.04 6.15 10.70
CA LEU A 12 0.66 5.76 9.33
C LEU A 12 1.59 4.68 8.77
N ASN A 13 2.91 4.85 8.93
CA ASN A 13 3.90 3.88 8.50
C ASN A 13 3.77 2.55 9.25
N HIS A 14 3.47 2.60 10.56
CA HIS A 14 3.20 1.42 11.37
C HIS A 14 2.00 0.61 10.85
N GLU A 15 0.89 1.29 10.55
CA GLU A 15 -0.30 0.61 10.05
C GLU A 15 -0.11 0.08 8.63
N ALA A 16 0.55 0.83 7.75
CA ALA A 16 0.85 0.39 6.38
C ALA A 16 1.67 -0.90 6.36
N ARG A 17 2.74 -1.01 7.17
CA ARG A 17 3.54 -2.26 7.23
C ARG A 17 2.77 -3.45 7.79
N ARG A 18 1.84 -3.21 8.73
CA ARG A 18 0.97 -4.27 9.24
C ARG A 18 0.01 -4.77 8.18
N ARG A 19 -0.56 -3.86 7.39
CA ARG A 19 -1.45 -4.22 6.27
C ARG A 19 -0.71 -4.92 5.14
N LEU A 20 0.52 -4.51 4.82
CA LEU A 20 1.37 -5.22 3.86
C LEU A 20 1.57 -6.70 4.27
N ARG A 21 1.89 -6.94 5.56
CA ARG A 21 2.01 -8.30 6.09
C ARG A 21 0.69 -9.08 6.00
N LYS A 22 -0.42 -8.46 6.41
CA LYS A 22 -1.75 -9.08 6.37
C LYS A 22 -2.18 -9.44 4.95
N LEU A 23 -1.90 -8.58 3.97
CA LEU A 23 -2.18 -8.84 2.56
C LEU A 23 -1.45 -10.10 2.10
N ARG A 24 -0.15 -10.20 2.38
CA ARG A 24 0.63 -11.40 2.07
C ARG A 24 0.04 -12.67 2.71
N GLU A 25 -0.30 -12.59 3.99
CA GLU A 25 -0.87 -13.72 4.75
C GLU A 25 -2.25 -14.12 4.20
N ALA A 26 -3.09 -13.16 3.83
CA ALA A 26 -4.40 -13.42 3.22
C ALA A 26 -4.31 -14.11 1.84
N LEU A 27 -3.27 -13.78 1.07
CA LEU A 27 -2.96 -14.46 -0.20
C LEU A 27 -2.32 -15.84 -0.01
N GLY A 28 -2.03 -16.26 1.24
CA GLY A 28 -1.39 -17.55 1.53
C GLY A 28 0.06 -17.63 1.06
N LEU A 29 0.73 -16.48 0.86
CA LEU A 29 2.06 -16.43 0.27
C LEU A 29 3.16 -16.41 1.33
N SER A 30 4.21 -17.18 1.06
CA SER A 30 5.47 -17.05 1.79
C SER A 30 6.13 -15.71 1.47
N ARG A 31 6.99 -15.21 2.37
CA ARG A 31 7.74 -13.96 2.14
C ARG A 31 8.58 -13.99 0.85
N PRO A 32 9.34 -15.04 0.53
CA PRO A 32 10.09 -15.10 -0.72
C PRO A 32 9.17 -14.97 -1.95
N LYS A 33 8.05 -15.72 -1.99
CA LYS A 33 7.12 -15.70 -3.12
C LYS A 33 6.44 -14.33 -3.29
N PHE A 34 6.06 -13.68 -2.19
CA PHE A 34 5.48 -12.34 -2.26
C PHE A 34 6.51 -11.28 -2.66
N ALA A 35 7.74 -11.39 -2.17
CA ALA A 35 8.83 -10.49 -2.56
C ALA A 35 9.17 -10.60 -4.05
N GLU A 36 9.12 -11.81 -4.61
CA GLU A 36 9.27 -12.08 -6.04
C GLU A 36 8.18 -11.39 -6.87
N ILE A 37 6.91 -11.51 -6.49
CA ILE A 37 5.79 -10.81 -7.13
C ILE A 37 6.00 -9.29 -7.11
N LEU A 38 6.52 -8.76 -6.00
CA LEU A 38 6.79 -7.33 -5.83
C LEU A 38 8.11 -6.88 -6.49
N GLY A 39 8.91 -7.78 -7.05
CA GLY A 39 10.20 -7.47 -7.66
C GLY A 39 11.24 -6.91 -6.68
N ILE A 40 11.18 -7.30 -5.40
CA ILE A 40 12.10 -6.82 -4.35
C ILE A 40 12.83 -7.99 -3.66
N PRO A 41 14.01 -7.74 -3.05
CA PRO A 41 14.67 -8.77 -2.25
C PRO A 41 13.80 -9.22 -1.06
N PRO A 42 13.76 -10.53 -0.71
CA PRO A 42 13.01 -11.02 0.45
C PRO A 42 13.42 -10.38 1.77
N THR A 43 14.68 -9.98 1.90
CA THR A 43 15.23 -9.22 3.04
C THR A 43 14.65 -7.81 3.12
N THR A 44 14.33 -7.19 1.98
CA THR A 44 13.72 -5.87 1.91
C THR A 44 12.27 -5.94 2.38
N LEU A 45 11.50 -6.92 1.88
CA LEU A 45 10.14 -7.19 2.38
C LEU A 45 10.15 -7.49 3.88
N LYS A 46 11.12 -8.28 4.35
CA LYS A 46 11.33 -8.56 5.77
C LYS A 46 11.46 -7.28 6.59
N ASN A 47 12.29 -6.36 6.14
CA ASN A 47 12.57 -5.12 6.87
C ASN A 47 11.36 -4.18 6.89
N TYR A 48 10.56 -4.16 5.82
CA TYR A 48 9.28 -3.43 5.82
C TYR A 48 8.31 -4.01 6.85
N GLU A 49 8.02 -5.31 6.80
CA GLU A 49 7.04 -5.93 7.70
C GLU A 49 7.43 -5.80 9.18
N LEU A 50 8.73 -5.89 9.48
CA LEU A 50 9.26 -5.75 10.85
C LEU A 50 9.45 -4.30 11.29
N GLY A 51 9.35 -3.33 10.38
CA GLY A 51 9.53 -1.91 10.69
C GLY A 51 11.00 -1.47 10.83
N TYR A 52 11.96 -2.28 10.39
CA TYR A 52 13.37 -1.86 10.30
C TYR A 52 13.60 -0.86 9.16
N ARG A 53 12.67 -0.79 8.20
CA ARG A 53 12.67 0.18 7.11
C ARG A 53 11.25 0.62 6.82
N GLU A 54 11.07 1.90 6.49
CA GLU A 54 9.79 2.42 6.02
C GLU A 54 9.50 1.96 4.58
N ILE A 55 8.23 1.74 4.27
CA ILE A 55 7.81 1.39 2.91
C ILE A 55 8.04 2.59 2.00
N GLY A 56 8.92 2.43 1.00
CA GLY A 56 9.16 3.46 0.00
C GLY A 56 7.99 3.60 -0.97
N GLY A 57 7.74 4.82 -1.46
CA GLY A 57 6.68 5.10 -2.43
C GLY A 57 6.76 4.24 -3.70
N GLY A 58 7.96 3.86 -4.14
CA GLY A 58 8.15 2.96 -5.27
C GLY A 58 7.47 1.59 -5.09
N LEU A 59 7.46 1.03 -3.88
CA LEU A 59 6.76 -0.24 -3.62
C LEU A 59 5.24 -0.07 -3.74
N LEU A 60 4.71 1.06 -3.24
CA LEU A 60 3.29 1.36 -3.33
C LEU A 60 2.85 1.52 -4.80
N LEU A 61 3.69 2.14 -5.63
CA LEU A 61 3.45 2.24 -7.07
C LEU A 61 3.46 0.86 -7.76
N VAL A 62 4.37 -0.04 -7.37
CA VAL A 62 4.37 -1.42 -7.88
C VAL A 62 3.06 -2.12 -7.52
N ILE A 63 2.64 -2.06 -6.26
CA ILE A 63 1.38 -2.68 -5.80
C ILE A 63 0.17 -2.09 -6.53
N ALA A 64 0.13 -0.76 -6.67
CA ALA A 64 -0.95 -0.03 -7.35
C ALA A 64 -1.12 -0.39 -8.83
N ASN A 65 -0.04 -0.80 -9.50
CA ASN A 65 -0.05 -1.13 -10.93
C ASN A 65 0.03 -2.64 -11.20
N HIS A 66 0.06 -3.47 -10.17
CA HIS A 66 0.10 -4.92 -10.33
C HIS A 66 -1.30 -5.47 -10.60
N ASN A 67 -1.45 -6.31 -11.62
CA ASN A 67 -2.74 -6.83 -12.08
C ASN A 67 -3.58 -7.51 -10.97
N GLU A 68 -2.93 -8.22 -10.06
CA GLU A 68 -3.60 -8.95 -8.98
C GLU A 68 -3.62 -8.21 -7.63
N LEU A 69 -2.83 -7.14 -7.46
CA LEU A 69 -2.70 -6.46 -6.15
C LEU A 69 -3.29 -5.06 -6.14
N ASN A 70 -3.58 -4.49 -7.31
CA ASN A 70 -4.07 -3.11 -7.45
C ASN A 70 -5.34 -2.85 -6.61
N GLU A 71 -6.26 -3.80 -6.56
CA GLU A 71 -7.54 -3.71 -5.83
C GLU A 71 -7.34 -3.55 -4.31
N HIS A 72 -6.20 -4.02 -3.78
CA HIS A 72 -5.88 -3.93 -2.36
C HIS A 72 -5.13 -2.65 -1.98
N THR A 73 -4.70 -1.84 -2.95
CA THR A 73 -3.81 -0.69 -2.72
C THR A 73 -4.42 0.34 -1.78
N SER A 74 -5.68 0.73 -2.00
CA SER A 74 -6.36 1.70 -1.15
C SER A 74 -6.47 1.18 0.29
N TRP A 75 -6.84 -0.09 0.47
CA TRP A 75 -6.90 -0.71 1.79
C TRP A 75 -5.53 -0.77 2.46
N LEU A 76 -4.47 -1.09 1.72
CA LEU A 76 -3.11 -1.14 2.24
C LEU A 76 -2.68 0.22 2.78
N MET A 77 -2.98 1.31 2.06
CA MET A 77 -2.57 2.67 2.45
C MET A 77 -3.44 3.24 3.57
N THR A 78 -4.76 3.07 3.49
CA THR A 78 -5.72 3.81 4.34
C THR A 78 -6.39 2.94 5.41
N GLY A 79 -6.39 1.62 5.23
CA GLY A 79 -7.14 0.68 6.08
C GLY A 79 -8.62 0.62 5.74
N THR A 80 -9.06 1.40 4.76
CA THR A 80 -10.42 1.37 4.24
C THR A 80 -10.42 0.81 2.83
N ASN A 81 -11.36 -0.09 2.55
CA ASN A 81 -11.66 -0.40 1.16
C ASN A 81 -12.24 0.89 0.55
N PRO A 82 -11.78 1.28 -0.65
CA PRO A 82 -12.29 2.48 -1.26
C PRO A 82 -13.80 2.31 -1.42
N SER A 83 -14.57 3.32 -1.00
CA SER A 83 -15.88 3.51 -1.62
C SER A 83 -15.60 3.70 -3.12
N PRO A 84 -16.37 3.11 -4.04
CA PRO A 84 -16.16 3.30 -5.47
C PRO A 84 -16.43 4.78 -5.81
N LEU A 85 -15.43 5.62 -5.61
CA LEU A 85 -15.38 6.94 -6.20
C LEU A 85 -15.05 6.70 -7.67
N LEU A 86 -16.09 6.69 -8.49
CA LEU A 86 -16.00 6.73 -9.94
C LEU A 86 -15.21 7.98 -10.31
N VAL A 87 -13.89 7.85 -10.45
CA VAL A 87 -13.10 8.84 -11.19
C VAL A 87 -13.50 8.64 -12.64
N THR A 88 -14.37 9.52 -13.12
CA THR A 88 -14.83 9.46 -14.49
C THR A 88 -13.69 9.90 -15.40
N ALA A 89 -13.73 9.51 -16.68
CA ALA A 89 -12.78 10.00 -17.68
C ALA A 89 -12.78 11.54 -17.81
N ALA A 90 -13.80 12.25 -17.28
CA ALA A 90 -13.81 13.70 -17.20
C ALA A 90 -12.82 14.24 -16.15
N ASP A 91 -12.68 13.56 -15.01
CA ASP A 91 -11.83 13.99 -13.89
C ASP A 91 -10.32 13.87 -14.21
N ILE A 92 -9.94 12.86 -15.01
CA ILE A 92 -8.54 12.62 -15.41
C ILE A 92 -8.03 13.68 -16.42
N ARG A 93 -8.92 14.22 -17.24
CA ARG A 93 -8.55 15.20 -18.28
C ARG A 93 -8.10 16.55 -17.72
N GLN A 94 -8.43 16.85 -16.47
CA GLN A 94 -8.11 18.13 -15.83
C GLN A 94 -6.71 18.19 -15.21
N CYS A 95 -6.00 17.05 -15.11
CA CYS A 95 -4.64 16.96 -14.56
C CYS A 95 -3.51 17.11 -15.61
N ARG A 96 -3.85 17.38 -16.88
CA ARG A 96 -2.89 17.79 -17.91
C ARG A 96 -3.12 19.26 -18.27
N GLN A 97 -2.71 20.17 -17.37
CA GLN A 97 -2.34 21.56 -17.71
C GLN A 97 -1.06 21.90 -16.97
#